data_AF-A0A4Z2ENS8-F1
#
_entry.id   AF-A0A4Z2ENS8-F1
#
_cell.length_a   1.000
_cell.length_b   1.000
_cell.length_c   1.000
_cell.angle_alpha   90.00
_cell.angle_beta   90.00
_cell.angle_gamma   90.00
#
_symmetry.space_group_name_H-M   'P 1'
#
loop_
_entity.id
_entity.type
_entity.pdbx_description
1 polymer ?
#
loop_
_entity_poly.entity_id
_entity_poly.type
_entity_poly.pdbx_seq_one_letter_code
_entity_poly.pdbx_strand_id
1 'polypeptide(L)'
;MTEDKYEVQPCVLDAAIRVCSTTEPRLTLKVTLSSLTMREEHRGAAEREDKERQEDGEKEKKEGEEEEEKEEEEEEEDVLDRKKCRAALAALRHAKWFQARVTDLKSCVVVLRILRDVCSRVSGWRPLTERPLELICEKAVATCNRPLGPGEALRRVMECIASGVLLPGGPGVHDPCEREATDVLSDLGAQQANDITSSAQHALRLLAFGQLYKVLNIDPLPSSKPSVRPLEGGQKRLREVVGSDDRDFIKRMKGESCSEGLSPQLVLVL
;
A
#
# COMPACT_ATOMS: atom_id res chain seq x y z
N MET A 1 -14.55 -23.75 21.27
CA MET A 1 -15.34 -22.78 20.48
C MET A 1 -15.76 -21.70 21.45
N THR A 2 -15.59 -20.42 21.13
CA THR A 2 -16.02 -19.33 22.02
C THR A 2 -17.56 -19.21 21.97
N GLU A 3 -18.20 -18.80 23.06
CA GLU A 3 -19.67 -18.66 23.18
C GLU A 3 -20.21 -17.35 22.54
N ASP A 4 -19.40 -16.69 21.72
CA ASP A 4 -19.71 -15.38 21.17
C ASP A 4 -20.85 -15.46 20.15
N LYS A 5 -21.84 -14.56 20.30
CA LYS A 5 -22.98 -14.44 19.38
C LYS A 5 -22.67 -13.41 18.29
N TYR A 6 -22.95 -13.76 17.04
CA TYR A 6 -22.75 -12.91 15.87
C TYR A 6 -24.04 -12.74 15.07
N GLU A 7 -24.25 -11.54 14.55
CA GLU A 7 -25.29 -11.22 13.56
C GLU A 7 -24.69 -11.32 12.16
N VAL A 8 -25.27 -12.15 11.29
CA VAL A 8 -24.80 -12.35 9.91
C VAL A 8 -25.84 -11.79 8.95
N GLN A 9 -25.42 -10.89 8.05
CA GLN A 9 -26.30 -10.24 7.09
C GLN A 9 -25.67 -10.24 5.68
N PRO A 10 -26.36 -10.78 4.66
CA PRO A 10 -25.89 -10.68 3.28
C PRO A 10 -25.98 -9.22 2.79
N CYS A 11 -25.02 -8.80 1.97
CA CYS A 11 -24.93 -7.47 1.38
C CYS A 11 -24.60 -7.62 -0.12
N VAL A 12 -25.63 -8.00 -0.92
CA VAL A 12 -25.49 -8.35 -2.34
C VAL A 12 -24.89 -7.19 -3.16
N LEU A 13 -25.36 -5.96 -2.94
CA LEU A 13 -24.85 -4.74 -3.59
C LEU A 13 -23.35 -4.47 -3.37
N ASP A 14 -22.79 -5.10 -2.35
CA ASP A 14 -21.40 -4.94 -1.93
C ASP A 14 -20.56 -6.20 -2.18
N ALA A 15 -21.15 -7.21 -2.85
CA ALA A 15 -20.60 -8.54 -3.05
C ALA A 15 -20.04 -9.14 -1.75
N ALA A 16 -20.77 -9.01 -0.64
CA ALA A 16 -20.22 -9.33 0.68
C ALA A 16 -21.24 -9.90 1.67
N ILE A 17 -20.71 -10.51 2.73
CA ILE A 17 -21.42 -10.91 3.94
C ILE A 17 -20.88 -10.07 5.11
N ARG A 18 -21.77 -9.42 5.85
CA ARG A 18 -21.44 -8.66 7.05
C ARG A 18 -21.66 -9.52 8.29
N VAL A 19 -20.64 -9.64 9.13
CA VAL A 19 -20.68 -10.35 10.42
C VAL A 19 -20.41 -9.34 11.52
N CYS A 20 -21.41 -9.09 12.38
CA CYS A 20 -21.32 -8.12 13.47
C CYS A 20 -21.27 -8.84 14.82
N SER A 21 -20.37 -8.40 15.71
CA SER A 21 -20.42 -8.78 17.12
C SER A 21 -21.66 -8.19 17.78
N THR A 22 -22.24 -8.97 18.69
CA THR A 22 -23.35 -8.54 19.56
C THR A 22 -22.86 -7.93 20.88
N THR A 23 -21.56 -8.06 21.20
CA THR A 23 -20.94 -7.48 22.40
C THR A 23 -20.29 -6.13 22.09
N GLU A 24 -20.21 -5.27 23.10
CA GLU A 24 -19.54 -3.96 22.98
C GLU A 24 -18.02 -4.08 23.19
N PRO A 25 -17.20 -3.41 22.35
CA PRO A 25 -17.57 -2.63 21.18
C PRO A 25 -18.03 -3.50 19.99
N ARG A 26 -19.06 -3.05 19.26
CA ARG A 26 -19.62 -3.78 18.10
C ARG A 26 -18.62 -3.80 16.94
N LEU A 27 -17.80 -4.84 16.87
CA LEU A 27 -16.92 -5.09 15.74
C LEU A 27 -17.71 -5.60 14.54
N THR A 28 -17.34 -5.13 13.35
CA THR A 28 -17.95 -5.55 12.08
C THR A 28 -16.86 -6.13 11.17
N LEU A 29 -17.06 -7.37 10.73
CA LEU A 29 -16.26 -8.04 9.72
C LEU A 29 -17.04 -8.05 8.40
N LYS A 30 -16.42 -7.56 7.32
CA LYS A 30 -16.94 -7.66 5.96
C LYS A 30 -16.20 -8.77 5.21
N VAL A 31 -16.90 -9.86 4.89
CA VAL A 31 -16.39 -10.95 4.07
C VAL A 31 -16.79 -10.66 2.63
N THR A 32 -15.84 -10.23 1.80
CA THR A 32 -16.10 -9.92 0.38
C THR A 32 -15.91 -11.19 -0.44
N LEU A 33 -16.88 -11.49 -1.31
CA LEU A 33 -16.93 -12.67 -2.16
C LEU A 33 -16.40 -12.30 -3.55
N SER A 34 -15.54 -13.15 -4.11
CA SER A 34 -15.05 -13.00 -5.48
C SER A 34 -14.51 -14.33 -5.99
N SER A 35 -14.49 -14.50 -7.32
CA SER A 35 -13.84 -15.60 -8.03
C SER A 35 -12.64 -15.10 -8.83
N LEU A 36 -11.67 -15.97 -9.14
CA LEU A 36 -10.57 -15.65 -10.06
C LEU A 36 -11.06 -15.47 -11.51
N THR A 37 -12.16 -16.12 -11.89
CA THR A 37 -12.78 -16.04 -13.22
C THR A 37 -13.22 -14.61 -13.57
N MET A 38 -13.66 -13.83 -12.58
CA MET A 38 -14.06 -12.41 -12.72
C MET A 38 -12.93 -11.49 -13.23
N ARG A 39 -11.67 -11.93 -13.12
CA ARG A 39 -10.49 -11.24 -13.68
C ARG A 39 -10.24 -11.65 -15.13
N GLU A 40 -10.46 -12.92 -15.45
CA GLU A 40 -10.26 -13.49 -16.79
C GLU A 40 -11.34 -13.02 -17.76
N GLU A 41 -12.58 -12.87 -17.30
CA GLU A 41 -13.67 -12.27 -18.08
C GLU A 41 -13.39 -10.82 -18.47
N HIS A 42 -12.77 -10.01 -17.60
CA HIS A 42 -12.34 -8.65 -17.97
C HIS A 42 -11.29 -8.68 -19.08
N ARG A 43 -10.37 -9.65 -18.98
CA ARG A 43 -9.32 -9.84 -19.97
C ARG A 43 -9.93 -10.26 -21.31
N GLY A 44 -10.88 -11.19 -21.28
CA GLY A 44 -11.64 -11.62 -22.45
C GLY A 44 -12.48 -10.50 -23.05
N ALA A 45 -13.14 -9.68 -22.22
CA ALA A 45 -13.94 -8.53 -22.68
C ALA A 45 -13.07 -7.43 -23.31
N ALA A 46 -11.93 -7.08 -22.72
CA ALA A 46 -11.01 -6.11 -23.32
C ALA A 46 -10.38 -6.63 -24.62
N GLU A 47 -10.04 -7.92 -24.69
CA GLU A 47 -9.54 -8.57 -25.91
C GLU A 47 -10.65 -8.76 -26.98
N ARG A 48 -11.93 -8.83 -26.57
CA ARG A 48 -13.11 -8.87 -27.47
C ARG A 48 -13.49 -7.49 -27.98
N GLU A 49 -13.47 -6.45 -27.16
CA GLU A 49 -13.73 -5.06 -27.59
C GLU A 49 -12.71 -4.57 -28.64
N ASP A 50 -11.45 -5.02 -28.55
CA ASP A 50 -10.42 -4.76 -29.58
C ASP A 50 -10.64 -5.58 -30.87
N LYS A 51 -11.29 -6.75 -30.79
CA LYS A 51 -11.62 -7.61 -31.94
C LYS A 51 -12.95 -7.25 -32.61
N GLU A 52 -13.95 -6.82 -31.85
CA GLU A 52 -15.26 -6.37 -32.35
C GLU A 52 -15.17 -5.03 -33.10
N ARG A 53 -14.09 -4.26 -32.89
CA ARG A 53 -13.72 -3.15 -33.79
C ARG A 53 -13.28 -3.59 -35.19
N GLN A 54 -13.06 -4.90 -35.43
CA GLN A 54 -12.55 -5.42 -36.70
C GLN A 54 -13.50 -6.35 -37.46
N GLU A 55 -14.58 -6.85 -36.86
CA GLU A 55 -15.50 -7.78 -37.54
C GLU A 55 -16.96 -7.38 -37.26
N ASP A 56 -17.51 -6.56 -38.15
CA ASP A 56 -18.95 -6.32 -38.28
C ASP A 56 -19.44 -7.15 -39.48
N GLY A 57 -20.16 -8.24 -39.23
CA GLY A 57 -20.73 -9.05 -40.30
C GLY A 57 -21.34 -10.39 -39.88
N GLU A 58 -22.67 -10.35 -39.76
CA GLU A 58 -23.67 -11.41 -40.00
C GLU A 58 -24.13 -12.30 -38.84
N LYS A 59 -25.42 -12.12 -38.55
CA LYS A 59 -26.32 -12.86 -37.66
C LYS A 59 -27.10 -13.90 -38.47
N GLU A 60 -27.28 -15.10 -37.93
CA GLU A 60 -28.56 -15.83 -37.94
C GLU A 60 -28.41 -17.19 -37.21
N LYS A 61 -29.02 -17.35 -36.02
CA LYS A 61 -29.41 -18.68 -35.51
C LYS A 61 -30.48 -18.68 -34.38
N LYS A 62 -31.60 -18.02 -34.62
CA LYS A 62 -32.77 -18.02 -33.72
C LYS A 62 -33.42 -19.40 -33.62
N GLU A 63 -33.36 -20.02 -32.45
CA GLU A 63 -34.40 -20.87 -31.81
C GLU A 63 -33.78 -21.72 -30.67
N GLY A 64 -32.50 -22.08 -30.75
CA GLY A 64 -31.72 -22.58 -29.58
C GLY A 64 -31.15 -21.44 -28.72
N GLU A 65 -30.94 -20.28 -29.34
CA GLU A 65 -30.49 -19.05 -28.70
C GLU A 65 -31.49 -18.53 -27.65
N GLU A 66 -32.81 -18.78 -27.73
CA GLU A 66 -33.77 -18.19 -26.77
C GLU A 66 -33.84 -18.92 -25.42
N GLU A 67 -33.43 -20.20 -25.34
CA GLU A 67 -33.28 -20.94 -24.08
C GLU A 67 -31.89 -20.69 -23.47
N GLU A 68 -30.83 -20.65 -24.28
CA GLU A 68 -29.48 -20.24 -23.84
C GLU A 68 -29.44 -18.76 -23.43
N GLU A 69 -30.09 -17.83 -24.15
CA GLU A 69 -30.18 -16.41 -23.78
C GLU A 69 -30.97 -16.21 -22.48
N LYS A 70 -31.98 -17.05 -22.19
CA LYS A 70 -32.70 -16.99 -20.90
C LYS A 70 -31.87 -17.54 -19.75
N GLU A 71 -31.15 -18.64 -19.95
CA GLU A 71 -30.22 -19.16 -18.94
C GLU A 71 -29.06 -18.19 -18.72
N GLU A 72 -28.53 -17.57 -19.78
CA GLU A 72 -27.50 -16.52 -19.69
C GLU A 72 -28.04 -15.24 -19.01
N GLU A 73 -29.27 -14.81 -19.28
CA GLU A 73 -29.92 -13.68 -18.59
C GLU A 73 -30.16 -13.97 -17.10
N GLU A 74 -30.60 -15.18 -16.74
CA GLU A 74 -30.77 -15.61 -15.35
C GLU A 74 -29.41 -15.76 -14.63
N GLU A 75 -28.37 -16.25 -15.32
CA GLU A 75 -27.01 -16.27 -14.80
C GLU A 75 -26.44 -14.86 -14.62
N GLU A 76 -26.74 -13.91 -15.51
CA GLU A 76 -26.33 -12.52 -15.35
C GLU A 76 -27.04 -11.81 -14.18
N GLU A 77 -28.30 -12.17 -13.89
CA GLU A 77 -29.04 -11.62 -12.74
C GLU A 77 -28.53 -12.11 -11.37
N ASP A 78 -27.99 -13.34 -11.27
CA ASP A 78 -27.43 -13.90 -10.03
C ASP A 78 -25.93 -13.63 -9.85
N VAL A 79 -25.29 -12.94 -10.80
CA VAL A 79 -23.87 -12.58 -10.73
C VAL A 79 -23.65 -11.35 -9.83
N LEU A 80 -22.78 -11.51 -8.84
CA LEU A 80 -22.32 -10.42 -7.98
C LEU A 80 -21.65 -9.31 -8.80
N ASP A 81 -21.79 -8.06 -8.32
CA ASP A 81 -21.19 -6.89 -8.98
C ASP A 81 -19.71 -7.11 -9.33
N ARG A 82 -19.43 -7.15 -10.63
CA ARG A 82 -18.10 -7.45 -11.18
C ARG A 82 -17.04 -6.44 -10.69
N LYS A 83 -17.39 -5.16 -10.49
CA LYS A 83 -16.46 -4.13 -10.01
C LYS A 83 -16.07 -4.38 -8.55
N LYS A 84 -17.03 -4.75 -7.70
CA LYS A 84 -16.78 -5.10 -6.28
C LYS A 84 -15.91 -6.36 -6.16
N CYS A 85 -16.20 -7.39 -6.94
CA CYS A 85 -15.40 -8.60 -7.02
C CYS A 85 -13.94 -8.29 -7.42
N ARG A 86 -13.73 -7.47 -8.46
CA ARG A 86 -12.38 -7.04 -8.88
C ARG A 86 -11.66 -6.22 -7.82
N ALA A 87 -12.35 -5.30 -7.14
CA ALA A 87 -11.78 -4.55 -6.03
C ALA A 87 -11.34 -5.48 -4.88
N ALA A 88 -12.09 -6.55 -4.61
CA ALA A 88 -11.71 -7.57 -3.63
C ALA A 88 -10.43 -8.32 -4.05
N LEU A 89 -10.30 -8.67 -5.34
CA LEU A 89 -9.07 -9.28 -5.86
C LEU A 89 -7.88 -8.32 -5.84
N ALA A 90 -8.08 -7.02 -6.06
CA ALA A 90 -7.05 -5.99 -5.88
C ALA A 90 -6.59 -5.93 -4.42
N ALA A 91 -7.53 -5.83 -3.47
CA ALA A 91 -7.23 -5.84 -2.04
C ALA A 91 -6.49 -7.12 -1.60
N LEU A 92 -6.85 -8.29 -2.17
CA LEU A 92 -6.15 -9.54 -1.90
C LEU A 92 -4.69 -9.51 -2.40
N ARG A 93 -4.44 -8.95 -3.59
CA ARG A 93 -3.07 -8.75 -4.11
C ARG A 93 -2.29 -7.79 -3.23
N HIS A 94 -2.91 -6.67 -2.82
CA HIS A 94 -2.30 -5.69 -1.92
C HIS A 94 -1.93 -6.33 -0.58
N ALA A 95 -2.80 -7.14 0.01
CA ALA A 95 -2.53 -7.86 1.26
C ALA A 95 -1.36 -8.83 1.12
N LYS A 96 -1.31 -9.62 0.04
CA LYS A 96 -0.19 -10.52 -0.25
C LYS A 96 1.13 -9.76 -0.42
N TRP A 97 1.10 -8.67 -1.17
CA TRP A 97 2.26 -7.80 -1.35
C TRP A 97 2.72 -7.20 -0.02
N PHE A 98 1.79 -6.70 0.79
CA PHE A 98 2.10 -6.11 2.09
C PHE A 98 2.76 -7.14 3.00
N GLN A 99 2.22 -8.36 3.04
CA GLN A 99 2.82 -9.45 3.80
C GLN A 99 4.25 -9.76 3.34
N ALA A 100 4.47 -9.86 2.03
CA ALA A 100 5.77 -10.22 1.47
C ALA A 100 6.82 -9.10 1.52
N ARG A 101 6.39 -7.83 1.54
CA ARG A 101 7.28 -6.66 1.33
C ARG A 101 7.40 -5.74 2.53
N VAL A 102 6.36 -5.65 3.35
CA VAL A 102 6.26 -4.65 4.43
C VAL A 102 6.37 -5.28 5.81
N THR A 103 5.77 -6.46 6.04
CA THR A 103 5.70 -7.08 7.37
C THR A 103 7.07 -7.28 8.01
N ASP A 104 8.03 -7.80 7.26
CA ASP A 104 9.39 -8.08 7.75
C ASP A 104 10.35 -6.89 7.57
N LEU A 105 9.89 -5.79 6.97
CA LEU A 105 10.70 -4.60 6.79
C LEU A 105 10.80 -3.83 8.12
N LYS A 106 12.00 -3.86 8.72
CA LYS A 106 12.27 -3.28 10.05
C LYS A 106 11.72 -1.85 10.16
N SER A 107 10.97 -1.61 11.23
CA SER A 107 10.34 -0.32 11.56
C SER A 107 9.21 0.14 10.61
N CYS A 108 9.04 -0.45 9.43
CA CYS A 108 8.08 0.03 8.42
C CYS A 108 6.63 -0.02 8.92
N VAL A 109 6.21 -1.14 9.52
CA VAL A 109 4.84 -1.29 10.06
C VAL A 109 4.54 -0.27 11.17
N VAL A 110 5.52 0.02 12.03
CA VAL A 110 5.35 1.01 13.12
C VAL A 110 5.24 2.41 12.54
N VAL A 111 6.08 2.76 11.57
CA VAL A 111 6.03 4.05 10.87
C VAL A 111 4.71 4.22 10.12
N LEU A 112 4.23 3.18 9.44
CA LEU A 112 2.93 3.20 8.78
C LEU A 112 1.79 3.47 9.75
N ARG A 113 1.81 2.87 10.95
CA ARG A 113 0.79 3.14 11.98
C ARG A 113 0.82 4.60 12.42
N ILE A 114 2.00 5.18 12.63
CA ILE A 114 2.16 6.59 12.98
C ILE A 114 1.65 7.49 11.85
N LEU A 115 2.00 7.20 10.60
CA LEU A 115 1.59 8.03 9.47
C LEU A 115 0.09 7.91 9.18
N ARG A 116 -0.51 6.74 9.37
CA ARG A 116 -1.97 6.57 9.29
C ARG A 116 -2.69 7.42 10.35
N ASP A 117 -2.14 7.52 11.57
CA ASP A 117 -2.63 8.44 12.59
C ASP A 117 -2.47 9.92 12.17
N VAL A 118 -1.33 10.28 11.57
CA VAL A 118 -1.14 11.64 11.01
C VAL A 118 -2.20 11.94 9.93
N CYS A 119 -2.45 11.01 9.01
CA CYS A 119 -3.47 11.16 7.96
C CYS A 119 -4.90 11.28 8.52
N SER A 120 -5.20 10.61 9.64
CA SER A 120 -6.53 10.70 10.27
C SER A 120 -6.73 12.04 10.99
N ARG A 121 -5.71 12.52 11.69
CA ARG A 121 -5.73 13.76 12.48
C ARG A 121 -5.58 15.04 11.64
N VAL A 122 -4.76 15.00 10.59
CA VAL A 122 -4.48 16.17 9.74
C VAL A 122 -5.26 16.04 8.43
N SER A 123 -6.32 16.83 8.29
CA SER A 123 -7.23 16.77 7.13
C SER A 123 -6.52 16.89 5.78
N GLY A 124 -5.47 17.71 5.69
CA GLY A 124 -4.67 17.88 4.47
C GLY A 124 -3.91 16.61 4.03
N TRP A 125 -3.69 15.64 4.92
CA TRP A 125 -2.99 14.39 4.62
C TRP A 125 -3.93 13.23 4.25
N ARG A 126 -5.25 13.40 4.40
CA ARG A 126 -6.24 12.37 4.09
C ARG A 126 -6.16 11.81 2.66
N PRO A 127 -5.81 12.59 1.62
CA PRO A 127 -5.69 12.01 0.28
C PRO A 127 -4.62 10.92 0.14
N LEU A 128 -3.66 10.81 1.07
CA LEU A 128 -2.66 9.72 1.07
C LEU A 128 -3.15 8.41 1.68
N THR A 129 -4.44 8.24 1.96
CA THR A 129 -4.89 7.06 2.73
C THR A 129 -4.71 5.74 1.98
N GLU A 130 -4.26 4.74 2.74
CA GLU A 130 -4.07 3.34 2.35
C GLU A 130 -2.94 3.12 1.34
N ARG A 131 -3.25 2.99 0.05
CA ARG A 131 -2.33 2.44 -0.95
C ARG A 131 -1.11 3.34 -1.22
N PRO A 132 -1.26 4.67 -1.46
CA PRO A 132 -0.11 5.54 -1.69
C PRO A 132 0.85 5.57 -0.50
N LEU A 133 0.31 5.69 0.71
CA LEU A 133 1.13 5.75 1.93
C LEU A 133 1.91 4.45 2.19
N GLU A 134 1.29 3.29 1.96
CA GLU A 134 1.96 1.99 2.07
C GLU A 134 3.15 1.86 1.13
N LEU A 135 2.95 2.22 -0.14
CA LEU A 135 3.98 2.13 -1.16
C LEU A 135 5.12 3.13 -0.93
N ILE A 136 4.79 4.38 -0.57
CA ILE A 136 5.81 5.39 -0.24
C ILE A 136 6.62 4.95 0.97
N CYS A 137 5.97 4.43 2.02
CA CYS A 137 6.66 4.00 3.23
C CYS A 137 7.57 2.79 2.96
N GLU A 138 7.09 1.78 2.24
CA GLU A 138 7.91 0.61 1.85
C GLU A 138 9.13 1.07 1.04
N LYS A 139 8.93 1.83 -0.05
CA LYS A 139 10.02 2.28 -0.92
C LYS A 139 11.03 3.15 -0.18
N ALA A 140 10.57 4.09 0.64
CA ALA A 140 11.46 4.98 1.39
C ALA A 140 12.34 4.23 2.39
N VAL A 141 11.81 3.19 3.05
CA VAL A 141 12.56 2.39 4.03
C VAL A 141 13.41 1.31 3.34
N ALA A 142 12.88 0.64 2.32
CA ALA A 142 13.53 -0.47 1.62
C ALA A 142 14.73 -0.02 0.76
N THR A 143 14.77 1.24 0.34
CA THR A 143 15.90 1.81 -0.42
C THR A 143 17.11 2.16 0.46
N CYS A 144 17.02 2.00 1.78
CA CYS A 144 18.15 2.21 2.68
C CYS A 144 19.10 1.00 2.71
N ASN A 145 20.40 1.27 2.68
CA ASN A 145 21.46 0.25 2.72
C ASN A 145 21.72 -0.36 4.12
N ARG A 146 20.92 0.02 5.12
CA ARG A 146 21.00 -0.50 6.48
C ARG A 146 19.61 -0.53 7.14
N PRO A 147 19.37 -1.41 8.11
CA PRO A 147 18.11 -1.41 8.87
C PRO A 147 17.97 -0.13 9.70
N LEU A 148 16.84 0.57 9.55
CA LEU A 148 16.56 1.82 10.27
C LEU A 148 15.81 1.59 11.58
N GLY A 149 16.11 2.39 12.60
CA GLY A 149 15.25 2.53 13.78
C GLY A 149 13.96 3.30 13.45
N PRO A 150 12.90 3.24 14.28
CA PRO A 150 11.62 3.89 13.98
C PRO A 150 11.70 5.39 13.72
N GLY A 151 12.53 6.11 14.48
CA GLY A 151 12.71 7.55 14.29
C GLY A 151 13.44 7.91 12.98
N GLU A 152 14.46 7.14 12.60
CA GLU A 152 15.16 7.32 11.32
C GLU A 152 14.25 6.94 10.14
N ALA A 153 13.51 5.83 10.25
CA ALA A 153 12.57 5.39 9.22
C ALA A 153 11.46 6.42 9.01
N LEU A 154 10.87 6.96 10.08
CA LEU A 154 9.89 8.04 9.99
C LEU A 154 10.48 9.27 9.30
N ARG A 155 11.69 9.68 9.67
CA ARG A 155 12.38 10.80 9.03
C ARG A 155 12.58 10.54 7.54
N ARG A 156 13.01 9.35 7.16
CA ARG A 156 13.25 8.97 5.76
C ARG A 156 11.98 9.01 4.90
N VAL A 157 10.85 8.60 5.46
CA VAL A 157 9.55 8.70 4.77
C VAL A 157 9.14 10.17 4.61
N MET A 158 9.32 10.99 5.66
CA MET A 158 9.07 12.43 5.58
C MET A 158 9.95 13.12 4.54
N GLU A 159 11.24 12.75 4.44
CA GLU A 159 12.17 13.23 3.39
C GLU A 159 11.66 12.88 1.98
N CYS A 160 11.18 11.65 1.77
CA CYS A 160 10.63 11.20 0.49
C CYS A 160 9.40 12.02 0.06
N ILE A 161 8.49 12.32 1.00
CA ILE A 161 7.30 13.15 0.71
C ILE A 161 7.71 14.61 0.50
N ALA A 162 8.61 15.12 1.33
CA ALA A 162 9.10 16.50 1.28
C ALA A 162 9.92 16.82 0.02
N SER A 163 10.55 15.81 -0.60
CA SER A 163 11.28 15.96 -1.87
C SER A 163 10.36 16.11 -3.08
N GLY A 164 9.04 16.02 -2.90
CA GLY A 164 8.06 16.29 -3.95
C GLY A 164 7.69 15.07 -4.79
N VAL A 165 7.81 13.84 -4.26
CA VAL A 165 7.37 12.62 -4.96
C VAL A 165 5.89 12.65 -5.38
N LEU A 166 5.08 13.46 -4.70
CA LEU A 166 3.65 13.64 -4.97
C LEU A 166 3.34 14.67 -6.06
N LEU A 167 4.32 15.50 -6.44
CA LEU A 167 4.08 16.64 -7.31
C LEU A 167 3.89 16.22 -8.76
N PRO A 168 3.06 16.94 -9.54
CA PRO A 168 2.94 16.72 -10.98
C PRO A 168 4.30 16.81 -11.69
N GLY A 169 4.55 15.88 -12.61
CA GLY A 169 5.85 15.77 -13.31
C GLY A 169 6.95 15.08 -12.50
N GLY A 170 6.66 14.65 -11.26
CA GLY A 170 7.52 13.74 -10.51
C GLY A 170 7.50 12.31 -11.07
N PRO A 171 8.30 11.39 -10.51
CA PRO A 171 8.37 10.02 -10.99
C PRO A 171 7.11 9.17 -10.70
N GLY A 172 6.17 9.67 -9.90
CA GLY A 172 4.96 8.94 -9.50
C GLY A 172 5.23 7.77 -8.54
N VAL A 173 4.18 7.04 -8.18
CA VAL A 173 4.27 5.83 -7.36
C VAL A 173 3.49 4.70 -8.03
N HIS A 174 4.22 3.82 -8.71
CA HIS A 174 3.62 2.68 -9.39
C HIS A 174 3.10 1.62 -8.41
N ASP A 175 1.88 1.12 -8.64
CA ASP A 175 1.32 -0.05 -7.95
C ASP A 175 1.93 -1.37 -8.46
N PRO A 176 2.77 -2.08 -7.67
CA PRO A 176 3.39 -3.35 -8.09
C PRO A 176 2.40 -4.52 -8.18
N CYS A 177 1.15 -4.34 -7.74
CA CYS A 177 0.12 -5.36 -7.80
C CYS A 177 -0.70 -5.28 -9.10
N GLU A 178 -0.60 -4.19 -9.85
CA GLU A 178 -1.28 -4.03 -11.14
C GLU A 178 -0.37 -4.40 -12.31
N ARG A 179 -0.97 -4.99 -13.35
CA ARG A 179 -0.24 -5.42 -14.56
C ARG A 179 0.11 -4.23 -15.44
N GLU A 180 -0.85 -3.32 -15.59
CA GLU A 180 -0.66 -2.05 -16.30
C GLU A 180 0.08 -1.07 -15.41
N ALA A 181 0.87 -0.18 -16.03
CA ALA A 181 1.63 0.84 -15.32
C ALA A 181 0.69 1.86 -14.67
N THR A 182 0.26 1.55 -13.45
CA THR A 182 -0.76 2.30 -12.71
C THR A 182 -0.09 3.15 -11.64
N ASP A 183 -0.17 4.48 -11.78
CA ASP A 183 0.27 5.41 -10.74
C ASP A 183 -0.85 5.58 -9.69
N VAL A 184 -0.56 5.23 -8.43
CA VAL A 184 -1.52 5.35 -7.32
C VAL A 184 -1.76 6.79 -6.90
N LEU A 185 -1.00 7.75 -7.45
CA LEU A 185 -1.16 9.18 -7.20
C LEU A 185 -2.03 9.87 -8.26
N SER A 186 -2.56 9.13 -9.24
CA SER A 186 -3.39 9.69 -10.33
C SER A 186 -4.62 10.46 -9.85
N ASP A 187 -5.25 10.01 -8.75
CA ASP A 187 -6.40 10.68 -8.13
C ASP A 187 -6.02 11.88 -7.24
N LEU A 188 -4.72 12.10 -7.00
CA LEU A 188 -4.26 13.18 -6.13
C LEU A 188 -4.19 14.50 -6.89
N GLY A 189 -5.03 15.47 -6.50
CA GLY A 189 -5.02 16.80 -7.13
C GLY A 189 -3.72 17.56 -6.88
N ALA A 190 -3.28 18.36 -7.86
CA ALA A 190 -2.04 19.12 -7.77
C ALA A 190 -1.94 20.03 -6.52
N GLN A 191 -3.05 20.65 -6.12
CA GLN A 191 -3.10 21.46 -4.90
C GLN A 191 -2.93 20.60 -3.64
N GLN A 192 -3.59 19.43 -3.58
CA GLN A 192 -3.46 18.50 -2.47
C GLN A 192 -2.02 18.01 -2.34
N ALA A 193 -1.41 17.63 -3.47
CA ALA A 193 -0.01 17.24 -3.52
C ALA A 193 0.93 18.34 -2.97
N ASN A 194 0.75 19.59 -3.42
CA ASN A 194 1.51 20.74 -2.92
C ASN A 194 1.36 20.94 -1.41
N ASP A 195 0.13 20.88 -0.91
CA ASP A 195 -0.17 21.09 0.51
C ASP A 195 0.47 19.98 1.38
N ILE A 196 0.38 18.73 0.94
CA ILE A 196 1.00 17.59 1.62
C ILE A 196 2.53 17.71 1.60
N THR A 197 3.13 18.01 0.46
CA THR A 197 4.59 18.19 0.34
C THR A 197 5.07 19.34 1.22
N SER A 198 4.39 20.49 1.23
CA SER A 198 4.71 21.63 2.10
C SER A 198 4.59 21.27 3.59
N SER A 199 3.53 20.54 3.95
CA SER A 199 3.32 20.04 5.31
C SER A 199 4.43 19.07 5.74
N ALA A 200 4.84 18.15 4.85
CA ALA A 200 5.95 17.22 5.08
C ALA A 200 7.30 17.95 5.25
N GLN A 201 7.55 18.99 4.45
CA GLN A 201 8.75 19.84 4.59
C GLN A 201 8.77 20.58 5.94
N HIS A 202 7.62 21.01 6.45
CA HIS A 202 7.52 21.58 7.79
C HIS A 202 7.77 20.52 8.87
N ALA A 203 7.12 19.36 8.77
CA ALA A 203 7.32 18.25 9.70
C ALA A 203 8.79 17.80 9.75
N LEU A 204 9.45 17.68 8.59
CA LEU A 204 10.86 17.30 8.51
C LEU A 204 11.78 18.28 9.26
N ARG A 205 11.52 19.59 9.15
CA ARG A 205 12.24 20.60 9.95
C ARG A 205 12.02 20.39 11.44
N LEU A 206 10.78 20.14 11.88
CA LEU A 206 10.49 19.81 13.28
C LEU A 206 11.25 18.56 13.74
N LEU A 207 11.32 17.51 12.91
CA LEU A 207 12.10 16.29 13.20
C LEU A 207 13.60 16.57 13.32
N ALA A 208 14.15 17.47 12.51
CA ALA A 208 15.56 17.86 12.56
C ALA A 208 15.90 18.63 13.85
N PHE A 209 14.99 19.48 14.33
CA PHE A 209 15.16 20.28 15.56
C PHE A 209 14.66 19.57 16.83
N GLY A 210 14.44 18.26 16.81
CA GLY A 210 14.03 17.48 17.99
C GLY A 210 12.59 17.75 18.46
N GLN A 211 11.74 18.32 17.60
CA GLN A 211 10.36 18.68 17.88
C GLN A 211 9.34 17.67 17.33
N LEU A 212 9.71 16.38 17.26
CA LEU A 212 8.85 15.30 16.78
C LEU A 212 7.51 15.23 17.54
N TYR A 213 7.51 15.58 18.83
CA TYR A 213 6.29 15.61 19.66
C TYR A 213 5.18 16.51 19.07
N LYS A 214 5.55 17.59 18.38
CA LYS A 214 4.58 18.46 17.68
C LYS A 214 3.94 17.78 16.48
N VAL A 215 4.70 16.98 15.73
CA VAL A 215 4.20 16.22 14.57
C VAL A 215 3.28 15.09 15.04
N LEU A 216 3.66 14.42 16.13
CA LEU A 216 2.87 13.37 16.75
C LEU A 216 1.67 13.90 17.56
N ASN A 217 1.59 15.22 17.78
CA ASN A 217 0.59 15.87 18.65
C ASN A 217 0.50 15.22 20.04
N ILE A 218 1.67 15.03 20.65
CA ILE A 218 1.82 14.55 22.03
C ILE A 218 2.60 15.58 22.82
N ASP A 219 2.46 15.53 24.14
CA ASP A 219 3.33 16.29 25.02
C ASP A 219 4.78 15.80 24.90
N PRO A 220 5.77 16.70 25.03
CA PRO A 220 7.16 16.30 25.05
C PRO A 220 7.37 15.28 26.17
N LEU A 221 7.91 14.12 25.81
CA LEU A 221 8.28 13.12 26.81
C LEU A 221 9.25 13.74 27.81
N PRO A 222 9.17 13.37 29.10
CA PRO A 222 10.06 13.91 30.12
C PRO A 222 11.49 13.70 29.67
N SER A 223 12.26 14.79 29.57
CA SER A 223 13.66 14.70 29.17
C SER A 223 14.35 13.79 30.18
N SER A 224 14.86 12.64 29.71
CA SER A 224 15.88 11.93 30.47
C SER A 224 17.03 12.91 30.57
N LYS A 225 17.16 13.58 31.73
CA LYS A 225 18.30 14.45 31.98
C LYS A 225 19.52 13.61 31.64
N PRO A 226 20.48 14.09 30.84
CA PRO A 226 21.74 13.39 30.74
C PRO A 226 22.21 13.23 32.18
N SER A 227 22.31 11.98 32.64
CA SER A 227 23.09 11.69 33.84
C SER A 227 24.41 12.41 33.62
N VAL A 228 24.71 13.38 34.47
CA VAL A 228 26.01 14.05 34.49
C VAL A 228 27.00 12.95 34.81
N ARG A 229 27.50 12.28 33.76
CA ARG A 229 28.72 11.50 33.91
C ARG A 229 29.78 12.53 34.25
N PRO A 230 30.44 12.42 35.43
CA PRO A 230 31.53 13.30 35.76
C PRO A 230 32.52 13.30 34.59
N LEU A 231 32.93 14.50 34.19
CA LEU A 231 33.91 14.74 33.17
C LEU A 231 35.25 14.13 33.61
N GLU A 232 35.54 12.90 33.19
CA GLU A 232 36.90 12.38 33.10
C GLU A 232 37.11 11.72 31.74
N GLY A 233 38.17 12.15 31.06
CA GLY A 233 38.78 11.43 29.96
C GLY A 233 38.14 11.63 28.59
N GLY A 234 38.62 12.63 27.84
CA GLY A 234 38.32 12.74 26.43
C GLY A 234 38.92 11.59 25.63
N GLN A 235 38.11 10.95 24.77
CA GLN A 235 38.60 10.24 23.59
C GLN A 235 37.73 10.60 22.38
N LYS A 236 38.40 11.21 21.40
CA LYS A 236 37.90 11.51 20.07
C LYS A 236 37.36 10.21 19.44
N ARG A 237 36.18 10.28 18.81
CA ARG A 237 35.66 9.19 17.97
C ARG A 237 36.61 9.00 16.79
N LEU A 238 37.54 8.05 16.92
CA LEU A 238 38.32 7.52 15.82
C LEU A 238 37.40 6.63 14.99
N ARG A 239 37.31 6.94 13.70
CA ARG A 239 36.62 6.12 12.70
C ARG A 239 37.39 4.82 12.53
N GLU A 240 36.90 3.73 13.11
CA GLU A 240 37.44 2.40 12.80
C GLU A 240 36.91 1.94 11.44
N VAL A 241 37.84 1.74 10.51
CA VAL A 241 37.65 0.97 9.30
C VAL A 241 37.76 -0.50 9.72
N VAL A 242 36.67 -1.26 9.64
CA VAL A 242 36.70 -2.71 9.78
C VAL A 242 36.26 -3.32 8.45
N GLY A 243 37.19 -4.04 7.84
CA GLY A 243 36.97 -4.86 6.66
C GLY A 243 36.56 -6.29 7.01
N SER A 244 36.09 -6.97 5.96
CA SER A 244 36.12 -8.42 5.70
C SER A 244 35.60 -9.36 6.80
N ASP A 245 34.36 -9.82 6.65
CA ASP A 245 34.01 -11.10 6.01
C ASP A 245 32.69 -11.60 6.58
N ASP A 246 31.68 -11.74 5.71
CA ASP A 246 30.63 -12.76 5.87
C ASP A 246 29.91 -12.93 4.53
N ARG A 247 30.63 -13.57 3.60
CA ARG A 247 30.09 -14.01 2.31
C ARG A 247 29.40 -15.36 2.44
N ASP A 248 28.34 -15.49 3.24
CA ASP A 248 27.58 -16.75 3.26
C ASP A 248 26.06 -16.63 3.30
N PHE A 249 25.49 -15.42 3.20
CA PHE A 249 24.02 -15.27 3.07
C PHE A 249 23.52 -15.20 1.61
N ILE A 250 24.42 -14.93 0.64
CA ILE A 250 24.05 -14.65 -0.76
C ILE A 250 23.86 -15.95 -1.60
N LYS A 251 24.17 -17.13 -1.06
CA LYS A 251 24.03 -18.41 -1.81
C LYS A 251 22.66 -19.10 -1.69
N ARG A 252 21.71 -18.60 -0.89
CA ARG A 252 20.39 -19.26 -0.72
C ARG A 252 19.25 -18.73 -1.59
N MET A 253 19.50 -17.76 -2.47
CA MET A 253 18.49 -17.20 -3.39
C MET A 253 18.86 -17.40 -4.87
N LYS A 254 19.67 -18.41 -5.17
CA LYS A 254 20.05 -18.76 -6.55
C LYS A 254 19.50 -20.15 -6.88
N GLY A 255 18.19 -20.23 -7.00
CA GLY A 255 17.48 -21.47 -7.25
C GLY A 255 16.03 -21.24 -7.63
N GLU A 256 15.77 -20.32 -8.55
CA GLU A 256 14.61 -20.36 -9.45
C GLU A 256 14.81 -19.30 -10.52
N SER A 257 14.94 -19.77 -11.76
CA SER A 257 15.07 -18.96 -12.95
C SER A 257 13.68 -18.86 -13.57
N CYS A 258 13.17 -17.64 -13.69
CA CYS A 258 12.20 -17.27 -14.70
C CYS A 258 12.56 -15.87 -15.18
N SER A 259 12.87 -15.81 -16.47
CA SER A 259 13.08 -14.63 -17.29
C SER A 259 11.88 -13.68 -17.23
N GLU A 260 12.13 -12.37 -17.09
CA GLU A 260 11.51 -11.29 -17.87
C GLU A 260 12.04 -9.92 -17.41
N GLY A 261 11.95 -8.93 -18.29
CA GLY A 261 12.84 -7.77 -18.38
C GLY A 261 12.93 -6.86 -17.15
N LEU A 262 14.17 -6.50 -16.79
CA LEU A 262 14.44 -5.39 -15.88
C LEU A 262 13.99 -4.08 -16.52
N SER A 263 12.90 -3.51 -16.02
CA SER A 263 12.64 -2.07 -16.11
C SER A 263 13.49 -1.33 -15.07
N PRO A 264 13.96 -0.10 -15.34
CA PRO A 264 14.99 0.56 -14.56
C PRO A 264 14.52 0.80 -13.12
N GLN A 265 15.32 0.34 -12.15
CA GLN A 265 15.13 0.64 -10.74
C GLN A 265 15.16 2.16 -10.54
N LEU A 266 14.10 2.69 -9.95
CA LEU A 266 14.11 4.00 -9.32
C LEU A 266 15.15 3.99 -8.19
N VAL A 267 16.38 4.39 -8.53
CA VAL A 267 17.34 4.83 -7.52
C VAL A 267 16.90 6.23 -7.12
N LEU A 268 16.14 6.32 -6.03
CA LEU A 268 15.86 7.60 -5.38
C LEU A 268 17.19 8.09 -4.75
N VAL A 269 18.02 8.75 -5.54
CA VAL A 269 19.20 9.47 -5.04
C VAL A 269 18.66 10.72 -4.35
N LEU A 270 18.57 10.66 -3.02
CA LEU A 270 18.55 11.86 -2.17
C LEU A 270 19.97 12.26 -1.82
#